data_AF-A0ABD3VII0-F1
#
_entry.id   AF-A0ABD3VII0-F1
#
_cell.length_a   1.000
_cell.length_b   1.000
_cell.length_c   1.000
_cell.angle_alpha   90.00
_cell.angle_beta   90.00
_cell.angle_gamma   90.00
#
_symmetry.space_group_name_H-M   'P 1'
#
loop_
_entity.id
_entity.type
_entity.pdbx_description
1 polymer ?
#
loop_
_entity_poly.entity_id
_entity_poly.type
_entity_poly.pdbx_seq_one_letter_code
_entity_poly.pdbx_strand_id
1 'polypeptide(L)'
;MKHPGIGVCLCWMKHPGIGFCLFLTKHPGIGVCLCRTKDHEIGACLCWTKHPGIGACLCLTKHHGIGACLCWTKQPGIGACLCWTKHPGIGACLCWTKHHGIGACLCWTKHPGIGACLCWTKHPGIGACLCWTKQPGIGACLCWTKHHGIGACLCRTKDHEIGACLCWTKHHGIGACLCWTKQPGIGACLCRTKDHEIGACLCWT
;
A
#
# COMPACT_ATOMS: atom_id res chain seq x y z
N MET A 1 -18.45 -13.65 13.36
CA MET A 1 -18.62 -15.12 13.39
C MET A 1 -17.24 -15.77 13.38
N LYS A 2 -16.92 -16.64 14.36
CA LYS A 2 -15.65 -17.37 14.42
C LYS A 2 -15.81 -18.67 13.64
N HIS A 3 -15.25 -18.74 12.43
CA HIS A 3 -15.13 -19.99 11.68
C HIS A 3 -13.72 -20.58 11.89
N PRO A 4 -13.60 -21.83 12.36
CA PRO A 4 -12.32 -22.53 12.40
C PRO A 4 -11.97 -22.98 10.97
N GLY A 5 -10.80 -22.59 10.46
CA GLY A 5 -10.32 -23.00 9.13
C GLY A 5 -10.03 -21.82 8.20
N ILE A 6 -10.97 -21.49 7.32
CA ILE A 6 -10.82 -20.49 6.24
C ILE A 6 -11.94 -19.44 6.36
N GLY A 7 -11.56 -18.17 6.37
CA GLY A 7 -12.50 -17.04 6.34
C GLY A 7 -12.35 -16.23 5.06
N VAL A 8 -13.36 -16.25 4.20
CA VAL A 8 -13.45 -15.34 3.05
C VAL A 8 -14.47 -14.27 3.37
N CYS A 9 -14.11 -13.02 3.12
CA CYS A 9 -15.03 -11.92 3.24
C CYS A 9 -15.00 -11.03 2.00
N LEU A 10 -16.18 -10.71 1.51
CA LEU A 10 -16.39 -9.93 0.30
C LEU A 10 -17.27 -8.71 0.66
N CYS A 11 -16.77 -7.49 0.43
CA CYS A 11 -17.58 -6.27 0.36
C CYS A 11 -17.64 -5.86 -1.11
N TRP A 12 -18.84 -5.69 -1.64
CA TRP A 12 -19.05 -4.98 -2.91
C TRP A 12 -20.01 -3.83 -2.68
N MET A 13 -19.52 -2.62 -2.91
CA MET A 13 -20.29 -1.39 -2.80
C MET A 13 -20.31 -0.66 -4.15
N LYS A 14 -21.47 -0.11 -4.51
CA LYS A 14 -21.64 0.81 -5.64
C LYS A 14 -22.61 1.93 -5.25
N HIS A 15 -22.15 3.15 -5.04
CA HIS A 15 -23.03 4.29 -4.76
C HIS A 15 -22.89 5.41 -5.81
N PRO A 16 -24.01 6.05 -6.20
CA PRO A 16 -23.98 7.18 -7.12
C PRO A 16 -23.50 8.49 -6.48
N GLY A 17 -23.58 8.63 -5.16
CA GLY A 17 -23.14 9.83 -4.42
C GLY A 17 -21.92 9.54 -3.53
N ILE A 18 -22.12 9.65 -2.21
CA ILE A 18 -21.11 9.39 -1.19
C ILE A 18 -21.17 7.93 -0.73
N GLY A 19 -20.05 7.20 -0.78
CA GLY A 19 -19.96 5.79 -0.37
C GLY A 19 -18.84 5.52 0.64
N PHE A 20 -19.14 4.79 1.71
CA PHE A 20 -18.15 4.36 2.70
C PHE A 20 -18.26 2.85 2.95
N CYS A 21 -17.32 2.03 2.44
CA CYS A 21 -17.22 0.63 2.87
C CYS A 21 -16.22 0.54 4.03
N LEU A 22 -16.73 0.23 5.22
CA LEU A 22 -15.91 -0.13 6.37
C LEU A 22 -15.95 -1.65 6.56
N PHE A 23 -14.77 -2.24 6.72
CA PHE A 23 -14.63 -3.67 6.82
C PHE A 23 -13.69 -4.07 7.96
N LEU A 24 -14.16 -4.97 8.83
CA LEU A 24 -13.44 -5.44 10.02
C LEU A 24 -13.47 -6.96 10.06
N THR A 25 -12.30 -7.60 9.89
CA THR A 25 -12.16 -9.06 10.05
C THR A 25 -11.17 -9.49 11.09
N LYS A 26 -11.57 -10.58 11.75
CA LYS A 26 -10.73 -11.36 12.64
C LYS A 26 -11.01 -12.84 12.41
N HIS A 27 -10.11 -13.52 11.69
CA HIS A 27 -10.22 -14.96 11.47
C HIS A 27 -9.02 -15.69 12.09
N PRO A 28 -9.23 -16.83 12.78
CA PRO A 28 -8.17 -17.51 13.52
C PRO A 28 -7.21 -18.35 12.65
N GLY A 29 -7.56 -18.64 11.39
CA GLY A 29 -6.77 -19.47 10.47
C GLY A 29 -6.32 -18.73 9.22
N ILE A 30 -6.66 -19.27 8.05
CA ILE A 30 -6.44 -18.61 6.76
C ILE A 30 -7.56 -17.61 6.52
N GLY A 31 -7.26 -16.40 6.02
CA GLY A 31 -8.34 -15.54 5.57
C GLY A 31 -8.02 -14.56 4.47
N VAL A 32 -9.03 -14.31 3.64
CA VAL A 32 -8.97 -13.41 2.49
C VAL A 32 -10.07 -12.37 2.65
N CYS A 33 -9.70 -11.11 2.56
CA CYS A 33 -10.63 -9.99 2.56
C CYS A 33 -10.56 -9.29 1.22
N LEU A 34 -11.67 -9.29 0.49
CA LEU A 34 -11.83 -8.58 -0.77
C LEU A 34 -12.82 -7.43 -0.56
N CYS A 35 -12.39 -6.21 -0.80
CA CYS A 35 -13.27 -5.05 -0.79
C CYS A 35 -13.24 -4.40 -2.16
N ARG A 36 -14.42 -4.19 -2.75
CA ARG A 36 -14.56 -3.51 -4.03
C ARG A 36 -15.56 -2.38 -3.91
N THR A 37 -15.09 -1.15 -4.08
CA THR A 37 -15.94 0.04 -4.05
C THR A 37 -15.95 0.72 -5.42
N LYS A 38 -17.13 1.21 -5.82
CA LYS A 38 -17.32 2.02 -7.03
C LYS A 38 -18.23 3.19 -6.71
N ASP A 39 -17.68 4.38 -6.55
CA ASP A 39 -18.49 5.59 -6.28
C ASP A 39 -18.29 6.67 -7.34
N HIS A 40 -19.26 7.58 -7.45
CA HIS A 40 -19.22 8.66 -8.44
C HIS A 40 -18.64 9.96 -7.86
N GLU A 41 -19.03 10.37 -6.65
CA GLU A 41 -18.63 11.68 -6.11
C GLU A 41 -17.52 11.58 -5.08
N ILE A 42 -17.82 11.05 -3.88
CA ILE A 42 -16.85 10.88 -2.80
C ILE A 42 -16.92 9.44 -2.33
N GLY A 43 -15.79 8.77 -2.18
CA GLY A 43 -15.82 7.45 -1.58
C GLY A 43 -14.58 7.10 -0.76
N ALA A 44 -14.80 6.28 0.26
CA ALA A 44 -13.70 5.70 1.01
C ALA A 44 -13.91 4.21 1.26
N CYS A 45 -12.81 3.47 1.21
CA CYS A 45 -12.76 2.08 1.63
C CYS A 45 -11.80 1.96 2.81
N LEU A 46 -12.30 1.49 3.95
CA LEU A 46 -11.52 1.16 5.12
C LEU A 46 -11.52 -0.36 5.31
N CYS A 47 -10.36 -0.97 5.19
CA CYS A 47 -10.15 -2.39 5.40
C CYS A 47 -9.29 -2.59 6.66
N TRP A 48 -9.83 -3.22 7.70
CA TRP A 48 -9.05 -3.63 8.87
C TRP A 48 -9.10 -5.14 9.03
N THR A 49 -7.93 -5.76 9.07
CA THR A 49 -7.82 -7.22 9.11
C THR A 49 -6.79 -7.70 10.12
N LYS A 50 -7.16 -8.76 10.84
CA LYS A 50 -6.28 -9.45 11.79
C LYS A 50 -6.38 -10.96 11.59
N HIS A 51 -5.30 -11.59 11.10
CA HIS A 51 -5.23 -13.04 10.85
C HIS A 51 -4.00 -13.63 11.55
N PRO A 52 -4.15 -14.56 12.52
CA PRO A 52 -3.03 -15.26 13.19
C PRO A 52 -2.18 -16.10 12.23
N GLY A 53 -2.81 -16.71 11.21
CA GLY A 53 -2.16 -17.60 10.24
C GLY A 53 -1.77 -16.89 8.94
N ILE A 54 -2.21 -17.45 7.82
CA ILE A 54 -1.99 -16.88 6.48
C ILE A 54 -3.14 -15.92 6.16
N GLY A 55 -2.87 -14.76 5.56
CA GLY A 55 -3.97 -14.01 4.98
C GLY A 55 -3.62 -12.97 3.94
N ALA A 56 -4.65 -12.58 3.19
CA ALA A 56 -4.55 -11.56 2.16
C ALA A 56 -5.65 -10.52 2.31
N CYS A 57 -5.32 -9.27 2.03
CA CYS A 57 -6.27 -8.17 1.97
C CYS A 57 -6.13 -7.47 0.64
N LEU A 58 -7.21 -7.43 -0.12
CA LEU A 58 -7.27 -6.81 -1.42
C LEU A 58 -8.41 -5.80 -1.43
N CYS A 59 -8.06 -4.52 -1.52
CA CYS A 59 -9.02 -3.43 -1.59
C CYS A 59 -8.89 -2.75 -2.96
N LEU A 60 -9.96 -2.82 -3.76
CA LEU A 60 -10.05 -2.26 -5.10
C LEU A 60 -11.08 -1.13 -5.10
N THR A 61 -10.62 0.09 -5.33
CA THR A 61 -11.45 1.28 -5.28
C THR A 61 -11.46 2.00 -6.62
N LYS A 62 -12.67 2.36 -7.09
CA LYS A 62 -12.87 3.18 -8.28
C LYS A 62 -13.88 4.30 -8.00
N HIS A 63 -13.39 5.47 -7.62
CA HIS A 63 -14.16 6.70 -7.42
C HIS A 63 -14.05 7.64 -8.64
N HIS A 64 -15.08 8.44 -8.97
CA HIS A 64 -15.03 9.43 -10.07
C HIS A 64 -14.67 10.86 -9.61
N GLY A 65 -14.93 11.24 -8.36
CA GLY A 65 -14.47 12.48 -7.74
C GLY A 65 -13.29 12.25 -6.79
N ILE A 66 -13.52 12.42 -5.48
CA ILE A 66 -12.50 12.26 -4.43
C ILE A 66 -12.56 10.83 -3.88
N GLY A 67 -11.40 10.19 -3.73
CA GLY A 67 -11.36 8.82 -3.24
C GLY A 67 -10.19 8.48 -2.33
N ALA A 68 -10.45 7.66 -1.32
CA ALA A 68 -9.43 7.16 -0.41
C ALA A 68 -9.55 5.65 -0.16
N CYS A 69 -8.43 4.96 -0.16
CA CYS A 69 -8.35 3.56 0.28
C CYS A 69 -7.39 3.46 1.46
N LEU A 70 -7.89 3.04 2.61
CA LEU A 70 -7.10 2.76 3.80
C LEU A 70 -7.16 1.28 4.12
N CYS A 71 -5.99 0.66 4.18
CA CYS A 71 -5.85 -0.75 4.51
C CYS A 71 -4.95 -0.90 5.73
N TRP A 72 -5.45 -1.56 6.78
CA TRP A 72 -4.68 -1.94 7.95
C TRP A 72 -4.68 -3.46 8.10
N THR A 73 -3.50 -4.05 8.12
CA THR A 73 -3.35 -5.51 8.28
C THR A 73 -2.36 -5.85 9.38
N LYS A 74 -2.77 -6.75 10.29
CA LYS A 74 -1.90 -7.32 11.33
C LYS A 74 -1.89 -8.84 11.26
N GLN A 75 -0.75 -9.42 10.91
CA GLN A 75 -0.62 -10.87 10.68
C GLN A 75 0.62 -11.48 11.34
N PRO A 76 0.50 -12.33 12.36
CA PRO A 76 1.64 -13.04 12.94
C PRO A 76 2.32 -14.01 11.96
N GLY A 77 1.58 -14.63 11.04
CA GLY A 77 2.10 -15.56 10.04
C GLY A 77 2.56 -14.89 8.74
N ILE A 78 2.15 -15.48 7.61
CA ILE A 78 2.42 -14.98 6.26
C ILE A 78 1.27 -14.07 5.82
N GLY A 79 1.56 -12.96 5.14
CA GLY A 79 0.51 -12.42 4.30
C GLY A 79 0.80 -11.16 3.52
N ALA A 80 -0.22 -10.70 2.84
CA ALA A 80 -0.12 -9.63 1.85
C ALA A 80 -1.26 -8.63 1.98
N CYS A 81 -0.92 -7.36 1.78
CA CYS A 81 -1.89 -6.30 1.61
C CYS A 81 -1.69 -5.67 0.22
N LEU A 82 -2.75 -5.66 -0.57
CA LEU A 82 -2.79 -5.06 -1.90
C LEU A 82 -3.93 -4.05 -1.94
N CYS A 83 -3.61 -2.79 -2.19
CA CYS A 83 -4.62 -1.76 -2.36
C CYS A 83 -4.43 -1.11 -3.72
N TRP A 84 -5.51 -1.11 -4.51
CA TRP A 84 -5.55 -0.55 -5.85
C TRP A 84 -6.59 0.54 -5.92
N THR A 85 -6.18 1.69 -6.44
CA THR A 85 -7.04 2.85 -6.57
C THR A 85 -6.95 3.48 -7.96
N LYS A 86 -8.12 3.74 -8.55
CA LYS A 86 -8.25 4.44 -9.85
C LYS A 86 -9.32 5.53 -9.77
N HIS A 87 -8.93 6.79 -9.95
CA HIS A 87 -9.83 7.96 -9.92
C HIS A 87 -9.52 8.97 -11.04
N PRO A 88 -10.50 9.75 -11.50
CA PRO A 88 -10.32 10.93 -12.33
C PRO A 88 -9.89 12.18 -11.54
N GLY A 89 -10.34 12.33 -10.29
CA GLY A 89 -10.06 13.49 -9.42
C GLY A 89 -8.85 13.29 -8.49
N ILE A 90 -9.03 13.61 -7.20
CA ILE A 90 -8.00 13.48 -6.15
C ILE A 90 -8.07 12.08 -5.53
N GLY A 91 -6.93 11.42 -5.37
CA GLY A 91 -6.88 10.08 -4.78
C GLY A 91 -5.71 9.79 -3.86
N ALA A 92 -6.00 9.00 -2.81
CA ALA A 92 -4.98 8.52 -1.88
C ALA A 92 -5.12 7.01 -1.60
N CYS A 93 -3.99 6.31 -1.64
CA CYS A 93 -3.83 4.98 -1.05
C CYS A 93 -2.95 5.06 0.18
N LEU A 94 -3.43 4.51 1.29
CA LEU A 94 -2.62 4.26 2.48
C LEU A 94 -2.73 2.79 2.87
N CYS A 95 -1.60 2.10 2.90
CA CYS A 95 -1.53 0.74 3.41
C CYS A 95 -0.58 0.68 4.60
N TRP A 96 -1.07 0.16 5.72
CA TRP A 96 -0.30 -0.14 6.92
C TRP A 96 -0.28 -1.63 7.17
N THR A 97 0.91 -2.21 7.24
CA THR A 97 1.07 -3.63 7.56
C THR A 97 2.04 -3.87 8.70
N LYS A 98 1.65 -4.80 9.57
CA LYS A 98 2.54 -5.39 10.57
C LYS A 98 2.46 -6.90 10.43
N HIS A 99 3.54 -7.53 9.97
CA HIS A 99 3.64 -8.99 10.04
C HIS A 99 4.84 -9.47 10.86
N HIS A 100 4.76 -10.71 11.32
CA HIS A 100 5.84 -11.34 12.09
C HIS A 100 6.60 -12.44 11.33
N GLY A 101 6.03 -13.02 10.26
CA GLY A 101 6.70 -13.98 9.37
C GLY A 101 7.21 -13.35 8.07
N ILE A 102 6.63 -13.76 6.93
CA ILE A 102 6.88 -13.20 5.59
C ILE A 102 5.72 -12.28 5.21
N GLY A 103 6.00 -11.09 4.69
CA GLY A 103 4.92 -10.21 4.28
C GLY A 103 5.26 -9.17 3.23
N ALA A 104 4.23 -8.78 2.49
CA ALA A 104 4.32 -7.80 1.43
C ALA A 104 3.20 -6.78 1.51
N CYS A 105 3.54 -5.53 1.24
CA CYS A 105 2.57 -4.45 1.12
C CYS A 105 2.74 -3.77 -0.24
N LEU A 106 1.67 -3.75 -1.02
CA LEU A 106 1.64 -3.15 -2.34
C LEU A 106 0.49 -2.15 -2.42
N CYS A 107 0.80 -0.88 -2.66
CA CYS A 107 -0.22 0.12 -3.00
C CYS A 107 0.01 0.60 -4.44
N TRP A 108 -1.07 0.65 -5.22
CA TRP A 108 -1.07 1.16 -6.59
C TRP A 108 -2.11 2.26 -6.75
N THR A 109 -1.68 3.39 -7.29
CA THR A 109 -2.55 4.50 -7.66
C THR A 109 -2.38 4.92 -9.12
N LYS A 110 -3.49 5.13 -9.84
CA LYS A 110 -3.52 5.68 -11.22
C LYS A 110 -4.53 6.82 -11.33
N HIS A 111 -4.08 8.03 -11.66
CA HIS A 111 -4.90 9.25 -11.74
C HIS A 111 -4.52 10.21 -12.86
N PRO A 112 -5.47 11.00 -13.41
CA PRO A 112 -5.21 12.20 -14.23
C PRO A 112 -4.77 13.43 -13.41
N GLY A 113 -5.33 13.61 -12.20
CA GLY A 113 -5.11 14.77 -11.33
C GLY A 113 -4.00 14.58 -10.29
N ILE A 114 -4.30 14.85 -9.02
CA ILE A 114 -3.37 14.70 -7.88
C ILE A 114 -3.56 13.34 -7.22
N GLY A 115 -2.48 12.67 -6.86
CA GLY A 115 -2.62 11.56 -5.93
C GLY A 115 -1.35 11.04 -5.28
N ALA A 116 -1.57 10.32 -4.17
CA ALA A 116 -0.51 9.83 -3.31
C ALA A 116 -0.66 8.34 -3.00
N CYS A 117 0.49 7.67 -2.88
CA CYS A 117 0.63 6.32 -2.37
C CYS A 117 1.54 6.33 -1.13
N LEU A 118 1.01 5.90 0.02
CA LEU A 118 1.81 5.62 1.21
C LEU A 118 1.75 4.15 1.58
N CYS A 119 2.93 3.56 1.75
CA CYS A 119 3.12 2.20 2.23
C CYS A 119 3.92 2.24 3.53
N TRP A 120 3.38 1.68 4.61
CA TRP A 120 4.14 1.43 5.83
C TRP A 120 4.17 -0.06 6.14
N THR A 121 5.37 -0.63 6.29
CA THR A 121 5.53 -2.00 6.78
C THR A 121 6.48 -2.09 7.98
N LYS A 122 6.07 -2.88 8.98
CA LYS A 122 6.94 -3.29 10.10
C LYS A 122 7.03 -4.81 10.16
N HIS A 123 8.26 -5.33 10.16
CA HIS A 123 8.54 -6.77 10.12
C HIS A 123 9.75 -7.17 10.98
N PRO A 124 9.70 -8.33 11.64
CA PRO A 124 10.85 -9.00 12.23
C PRO A 124 11.35 -10.20 11.39
N GLY A 125 10.92 -10.30 10.12
CA GLY A 125 11.33 -11.33 9.17
C GLY A 125 11.53 -10.76 7.77
N ILE A 126 11.26 -11.53 6.73
CA ILE A 126 11.36 -11.07 5.33
C ILE A 126 10.15 -10.20 4.98
N GLY A 127 10.39 -9.02 4.41
CA GLY A 127 9.27 -8.32 3.78
C GLY A 127 9.62 -7.21 2.80
N ALA A 128 8.59 -6.80 2.06
CA ALA A 128 8.71 -5.80 1.02
C ALA A 128 7.58 -4.77 1.09
N CYS A 129 7.93 -3.51 0.87
CA CYS A 129 7.00 -2.42 0.55
C CYS A 129 7.18 -2.00 -0.89
N LEU A 130 6.08 -1.90 -1.61
CA LEU A 130 6.06 -1.40 -2.96
C LEU A 130 4.93 -0.38 -3.12
N CYS A 131 5.28 0.85 -3.46
CA CYS A 131 4.29 1.89 -3.81
C CYS A 131 4.51 2.31 -5.25
N TRP A 132 3.44 2.26 -6.05
CA TRP A 132 3.44 2.71 -7.43
C TRP A 132 2.40 3.81 -7.63
N THR A 133 2.80 4.92 -8.24
CA THR A 133 1.92 5.96 -8.76
C THR A 133 2.18 6.20 -10.26
N LYS A 134 1.11 6.34 -11.05
CA LYS A 134 1.19 6.76 -12.46
C LYS A 134 0.20 7.89 -12.72
N GLN A 135 0.69 9.09 -13.03
CA GLN A 135 -0.13 10.28 -13.21
C GLN A 135 0.33 11.18 -14.37
N PRO A 136 -0.57 11.99 -14.95
CA PRO A 136 -0.21 13.16 -15.75
C PRO A 136 0.10 14.39 -14.86
N GLY A 137 -0.65 14.60 -13.78
CA GLY A 137 -0.48 15.73 -12.85
C GLY A 137 0.60 15.53 -11.79
N ILE A 138 0.23 15.74 -10.52
CA ILE A 138 1.15 15.76 -9.36
C ILE A 138 1.06 14.44 -8.57
N GLY A 139 2.13 13.65 -8.63
CA GLY A 139 2.23 12.34 -7.98
C GLY A 139 3.24 12.27 -6.85
N ALA A 140 2.89 11.54 -5.78
CA ALA A 140 3.83 11.20 -4.72
C ALA A 140 3.76 9.71 -4.32
N CYS A 141 4.91 9.11 -4.10
CA CYS A 141 5.07 7.79 -3.52
C CYS A 141 5.97 7.86 -2.28
N LEU A 142 5.49 7.36 -1.15
CA LEU A 142 6.28 7.22 0.06
C LEU A 142 6.22 5.77 0.56
N CYS A 143 7.40 5.19 0.72
CA CYS A 143 7.59 3.84 1.23
C CYS A 143 8.38 3.95 2.53
N TRP A 144 7.81 3.44 3.62
CA TRP A 144 8.50 3.30 4.89
C TRP A 144 8.54 1.85 5.31
N THR A 145 9.73 1.34 5.59
CA THR A 145 9.90 0.00 6.12
C THR A 145 10.78 -0.04 7.36
N LYS A 146 10.37 -0.88 8.33
CA LYS A 146 11.19 -1.25 9.48
C LYS A 146 11.32 -2.77 9.54
N HIS A 147 12.54 -3.31 9.35
CA HIS A 147 12.80 -4.75 9.33
C HIS A 147 13.83 -5.20 10.38
N HIS A 148 13.69 -6.42 10.89
CA HIS A 148 14.78 -7.21 11.45
C HIS A 148 14.87 -8.47 10.56
N GLY A 149 15.95 -8.66 9.82
CA GLY A 149 16.05 -9.65 8.73
C GLY A 149 16.24 -8.99 7.37
N ILE A 150 15.53 -9.47 6.35
CA ILE A 150 15.65 -8.98 4.96
C ILE A 150 14.47 -8.05 4.64
N GLY A 151 14.77 -6.84 4.17
CA GLY A 151 13.77 -5.83 3.84
C GLY A 151 14.03 -5.14 2.51
N ALA A 152 12.98 -4.88 1.74
CA ALA A 152 13.06 -4.01 0.56
C ALA A 152 11.96 -2.94 0.59
N CYS A 153 12.31 -1.71 0.22
CA CYS A 153 11.32 -0.71 -0.14
C CYS A 153 11.59 -0.19 -1.55
N LEU A 154 10.53 -0.16 -2.37
CA LEU A 154 10.58 0.32 -3.74
C LEU A 154 9.44 1.30 -3.94
N CYS A 155 9.77 2.53 -4.31
CA CYS A 155 8.79 3.53 -4.68
C CYS A 155 8.99 3.91 -6.15
N ARG A 156 7.87 3.95 -6.89
CA ARG A 156 7.88 4.25 -8.31
C ARG A 156 6.85 5.32 -8.65
N THR A 157 7.27 6.40 -9.28
CA THR A 157 6.37 7.39 -9.88
C THR A 157 6.60 7.51 -11.38
N LYS A 158 5.50 7.72 -12.12
CA LYS A 158 5.48 8.05 -13.54
C LYS A 158 4.56 9.24 -13.71
N ASP A 159 5.11 10.44 -13.66
CA ASP A 159 4.35 11.69 -13.64
C ASP A 159 4.69 12.53 -14.88
N HIS A 160 3.82 13.46 -15.32
CA HIS A 160 4.15 14.41 -16.40
C HIS A 160 4.59 15.78 -15.86
N GLU A 161 3.99 16.24 -14.75
CA GLU A 161 4.24 17.58 -14.20
C GLU A 161 5.19 17.58 -13.00
N ILE A 162 4.78 17.00 -11.87
CA ILE A 162 5.56 16.97 -10.63
C ILE A 162 5.46 15.58 -10.01
N GLY A 163 6.61 15.00 -9.69
CA GLY A 163 6.70 13.64 -9.18
C GLY A 163 7.73 13.51 -8.06
N ALA A 164 7.33 12.92 -6.93
CA ALA A 164 8.21 12.65 -5.80
C ALA A 164 8.18 11.18 -5.38
N CYS A 165 9.36 10.58 -5.21
CA CYS A 165 9.54 9.25 -4.64
C CYS A 165 10.42 9.35 -3.39
N LEU A 166 9.88 8.94 -2.24
CA LEU A 166 10.65 8.77 -1.02
C LEU A 166 10.64 7.31 -0.54
N CYS A 167 11.82 6.80 -0.27
CA CYS A 167 12.08 5.47 0.22
C CYS A 167 12.84 5.59 1.54
N TRP A 168 12.24 5.12 2.64
CA TRP A 168 12.91 5.01 3.93
C TRP A 168 12.91 3.58 4.44
N THR A 169 14.10 3.10 4.80
CA THR A 169 14.31 1.77 5.38
C THR A 169 15.10 1.92 6.67
N LYS A 170 14.59 1.32 7.75
CA LYS A 170 15.37 1.05 8.96
C LYS A 170 15.48 -0.45 9.15
N HIS A 171 16.69 -1.01 9.17
CA HIS A 171 16.84 -2.46 9.28
C HIS A 171 18.02 -2.90 10.17
N HIS A 172 17.85 -4.10 10.75
CA HIS A 172 18.92 -4.92 11.33
C HIS A 172 18.99 -6.20 10.48
N GLY A 173 19.98 -6.32 9.60
CA GLY A 173 20.04 -7.37 8.58
C GLY A 173 20.41 -6.81 7.19
N ILE A 174 19.69 -7.25 6.16
CA ILE A 174 19.90 -6.79 4.78
C ILE A 174 18.73 -5.89 4.36
N GLY A 175 19.02 -4.70 3.86
CA GLY A 175 18.01 -3.76 3.39
C GLY A 175 18.32 -3.15 2.02
N ALA A 176 17.30 -3.03 1.19
CA ALA A 176 17.41 -2.28 -0.06
C ALA A 176 16.31 -1.21 -0.15
N CYS A 177 16.67 -0.05 -0.67
CA CYS A 177 15.79 1.07 -0.89
C CYS A 177 15.96 1.56 -2.33
N LEU A 178 14.90 1.55 -3.13
CA LEU A 178 14.97 1.95 -4.53
C LEU A 178 13.85 2.91 -4.87
N CYS A 179 14.19 4.11 -5.31
CA CYS A 179 13.21 5.08 -5.75
C CYS A 179 13.45 5.39 -7.23
N TRP A 180 12.39 5.28 -8.02
CA TRP A 180 12.43 5.57 -9.44
C TRP A 180 11.31 6.53 -9.80
N THR A 181 11.68 7.66 -10.37
CA THR A 181 10.77 8.60 -10.97
C THR A 181 11.08 8.68 -12.44
N LYS A 182 10.05 8.81 -13.27
CA LYS A 182 10.20 9.11 -14.69
C LYS A 182 9.22 10.23 -15.03
N GLN A 183 9.76 11.38 -15.42
CA GLN A 183 8.95 12.52 -15.84
C GLN A 183 9.71 13.51 -16.74
N PRO A 184 8.98 14.29 -17.55
CA PRO A 184 9.50 15.46 -18.24
C PRO A 184 9.54 16.74 -17.38
N GLY A 185 8.79 16.80 -16.26
CA GLY A 185 8.70 17.94 -15.34
C GLY A 185 9.66 17.88 -14.12
N ILE A 186 9.24 18.40 -12.96
CA ILE A 186 10.09 18.52 -11.76
C ILE A 186 10.05 17.25 -10.91
N GLY A 187 11.23 16.69 -10.64
CA GLY A 187 11.36 15.43 -9.90
C GLY A 187 12.27 15.42 -8.71
N ALA A 188 11.84 14.68 -7.69
CA ALA A 188 12.65 14.36 -6.52
C ALA A 188 12.59 12.86 -6.22
N CYS A 189 13.76 12.23 -6.15
CA CYS A 189 13.93 10.89 -5.62
C CYS A 189 14.81 10.98 -4.38
N LEU A 190 14.32 10.48 -3.25
CA LEU A 190 15.11 10.38 -2.03
C LEU A 190 15.04 8.97 -1.45
N CYS A 191 16.23 8.44 -1.20
CA CYS A 191 16.49 7.09 -0.76
C CYS A 191 17.28 7.19 0.54
N ARG A 192 16.74 6.70 1.65
CA ARG A 192 17.47 6.70 2.91
C ARG A 192 17.34 5.37 3.63
N THR A 193 18.49 4.75 3.80
CA THR A 193 18.73 3.58 4.62
C THR A 193 19.30 4.00 5.98
N LYS A 194 18.87 3.32 7.06
CA LYS A 194 19.53 3.33 8.35
C LYS A 194 19.77 1.90 8.78
N ASP A 195 21.03 1.51 8.75
CA ASP A 195 21.44 0.11 8.69
C ASP A 195 22.35 -0.21 9.86
N HIS A 196 22.32 -1.47 10.28
CA HIS A 196 23.26 -2.03 11.25
C HIS A 196 24.20 -3.07 10.61
N GLU A 197 23.94 -3.49 9.37
CA GLU A 197 24.69 -4.52 8.64
C GLU A 197 24.87 -4.14 7.15
N ILE A 198 23.96 -4.51 6.23
CA ILE A 198 24.13 -4.29 4.78
C ILE A 198 22.94 -3.55 4.19
N GLY A 199 23.18 -2.34 3.68
CA GLY A 199 22.17 -1.52 3.02
C GLY A 199 22.57 -1.03 1.63
N ALA A 200 21.59 -0.94 0.73
CA ALA A 200 21.73 -0.28 -0.57
C ALA A 200 20.60 0.72 -0.81
N CYS A 201 20.93 1.89 -1.36
CA CYS A 201 19.96 2.90 -1.76
C CYS A 201 20.26 3.42 -3.17
N LEU A 202 19.26 3.37 -4.04
CA LEU A 202 19.38 3.77 -5.45
C LEU A 202 18.21 4.67 -5.83
N CYS A 203 18.53 5.85 -6.32
CA CYS A 203 17.56 6.87 -6.70
C CYS A 203 17.80 7.27 -8.16
N TRP A 204 16.74 7.24 -8.97
CA TRP A 204 16.79 7.59 -10.39
C TRP A 204 15.59 8.48 -10.72
N THR A 205 15.82 9.61 -11.39
CA THR A 205 14.81 10.53 -11.93
C THR A 205 14.79 10.57 -13.46
#